data_AF-A0A7J9KA62-F1
#
_entry.id   AF-A0A7J9KA62-F1
#
_cell.length_a   1.000
_cell.length_b   1.000
_cell.length_c   1.000
_cell.angle_alpha   90.00
_cell.angle_beta   90.00
_cell.angle_gamma   90.00
#
_symmetry.space_group_name_H-M   'P 1'
#
loop_
_entity.id
_entity.type
_entity.pdbx_description
1 polymer ?
#
loop_
_entity_poly.entity_id
_entity_poly.type
_entity_poly.pdbx_seq_one_letter_code
_entity_poly.pdbx_strand_id
1 'polypeptide(L)'
;MKDALQCDCTKYAPGIEILSVRVTKPIIPERIRRNYEQMEEERTKVLISIERQKVVEKESETQKKMAIHEAEKTATVSNILREQKLKEKENAMELQEIENQMFIAHKKCLADADFYSAMKEAEANKIKLTPEFLELKFIEAIANNTKIFFGHKVPDMVLDQRLLVGNFLENVSQQVHGERQMKSDDNA
;
A
#
# COMPACT_ATOMS: atom_id res chain seq x y z
N MET A 1 26.04 61.96 65.81
CA MET A 1 26.84 61.70 67.03
C MET A 1 28.22 62.33 66.94
N LYS A 2 29.00 62.08 65.87
CA LYS A 2 30.31 62.72 65.65
C LYS A 2 30.27 64.25 65.79
N ASP A 3 29.36 64.90 65.06
CA ASP A 3 29.33 66.37 65.00
C ASP A 3 28.92 67.00 66.34
N ALA A 4 27.99 66.35 67.06
CA ALA A 4 27.59 66.77 68.40
C ALA A 4 28.75 66.74 69.40
N LEU A 5 29.55 65.67 69.39
CA LEU A 5 30.72 65.54 70.27
C LEU A 5 31.85 66.52 69.87
N GLN A 6 32.00 66.81 68.57
CA GLN A 6 32.99 67.77 68.09
C GLN A 6 32.68 69.20 68.57
N CYS A 7 31.40 69.59 68.59
CA CYS A 7 30.96 70.86 69.14
C CYS A 7 31.32 71.00 70.63
N ASP A 8 31.11 69.95 71.43
CA ASP A 8 31.44 69.97 72.85
C ASP A 8 32.95 70.02 73.09
N CYS A 9 33.75 69.25 72.34
CA CYS A 9 35.22 69.31 72.41
C CYS A 9 35.76 70.69 72.05
N THR A 10 35.20 71.35 71.04
CA THR A 10 35.61 72.71 70.63
C THR A 10 35.37 73.75 71.73
N LYS A 11 34.35 73.54 72.58
CA LYS A 11 33.97 74.44 73.68
C LYS A 11 34.81 74.24 74.96
N TYR A 12 35.12 72.99 75.32
CA TYR A 12 35.76 72.66 76.60
C TYR A 12 37.25 72.30 76.48
N ALA A 13 37.73 71.89 75.30
CA ALA A 13 39.13 71.51 75.05
C ALA A 13 39.54 71.87 73.61
N PRO A 14 39.81 73.16 73.31
CA PRO A 14 40.17 73.59 71.97
C PRO A 14 41.48 72.91 71.51
N GLY A 15 41.46 72.30 70.32
CA GLY A 15 42.60 71.60 69.72
C GLY A 15 42.44 70.08 69.53
N ILE A 16 41.30 69.49 69.91
CA ILE A 16 40.99 68.07 69.69
C ILE A 16 39.96 67.92 68.55
N GLU A 17 40.31 67.14 67.54
CA GLU A 17 39.42 66.79 66.43
C GLU A 17 39.04 65.30 66.44
N ILE A 18 37.75 65.01 66.51
CA ILE A 18 37.19 63.68 66.44
C ILE A 18 37.10 63.25 64.98
N LEU A 19 37.96 62.32 64.58
CA LEU A 19 37.98 61.80 63.20
C LEU A 19 36.80 60.89 62.90
N SER A 20 36.50 59.93 63.79
CA SER A 20 35.38 59.00 63.63
C SER A 20 34.83 58.54 64.98
N VAL A 21 33.51 58.36 65.05
CA VAL A 21 32.82 57.78 66.20
C VAL A 21 32.26 56.43 65.77
N ARG A 22 32.77 55.37 66.38
CA ARG A 22 32.16 54.04 66.25
C ARG A 22 31.29 53.80 67.47
N VAL A 23 30.04 53.45 67.23
CA VAL A 23 29.14 52.98 68.28
C VAL A 23 29.23 51.47 68.30
N THR A 24 29.22 50.90 69.51
CA THR A 24 29.09 49.45 69.67
C THR A 24 27.73 49.00 69.16
N LYS A 25 27.67 47.79 68.60
CA LYS A 25 26.37 47.21 68.23
C LYS A 25 25.53 47.08 69.50
N PRO A 26 24.32 47.65 69.56
CA PRO A 26 23.47 47.51 70.72
C PRO A 26 23.12 46.03 70.91
N ILE A 27 23.21 45.55 72.14
CA ILE A 27 22.83 44.17 72.47
C ILE A 27 21.31 44.12 72.48
N ILE A 28 20.72 43.46 71.50
CA ILE A 28 19.28 43.27 71.42
C ILE A 28 18.88 42.26 72.50
N PRO A 29 17.95 42.60 73.41
CA PRO A 29 17.44 41.67 74.40
C PRO A 29 16.86 40.41 73.75
N GLU A 30 17.10 39.24 74.34
CA GLU A 30 16.72 37.96 73.74
C GLU A 30 15.23 37.84 73.39
N ARG A 31 14.36 38.48 74.18
CA ARG A 31 12.91 38.49 73.94
C ARG A 31 12.55 39.09 72.57
N ILE A 32 13.20 40.20 72.21
CA ILE A 32 12.96 40.87 70.93
C ILE A 32 13.52 40.02 69.79
N ARG A 33 14.73 39.46 69.96
CA ARG A 33 15.37 38.58 68.97
C ARG A 33 14.47 37.39 68.60
N ARG A 34 13.95 36.67 69.61
CA ARG A 34 13.08 35.50 69.38
C ARG A 34 11.79 35.86 68.64
N ASN A 35 11.19 37.01 68.93
CA ASN A 35 9.98 37.47 68.24
C ASN A 35 10.24 37.79 66.76
N TYR A 36 11.38 38.41 66.44
CA TYR A 36 11.77 38.65 65.04
C TYR A 36 12.07 37.35 64.30
N GLU A 37 12.77 36.41 64.94
CA GLU A 37 13.04 35.09 64.37
C GLU A 37 11.73 34.35 64.02
N GLN A 38 10.77 34.31 64.95
CA GLN A 38 9.46 33.69 64.71
C GLN A 38 8.68 34.37 63.59
N MET A 39 8.66 35.70 63.55
CA MET A 39 7.96 36.46 62.50
C MET A 39 8.55 36.20 61.11
N GLU A 40 9.87 36.11 60.99
CA GLU A 40 10.54 35.80 59.73
C GLU A 40 10.30 34.34 59.29
N GLU A 41 10.29 33.39 60.23
CA GLU A 41 9.90 32.00 59.94
C GLU A 41 8.47 31.90 59.42
N GLU A 42 7.51 32.62 60.00
CA GLU A 42 6.13 32.63 59.52
C GLU A 42 6.01 33.26 58.14
N ARG A 43 6.68 34.41 57.92
CA ARG A 43 6.71 35.07 56.60
C ARG A 43 7.26 34.15 55.51
N THR A 44 8.38 33.48 55.79
CA THR A 44 8.99 32.55 54.83
C THR A 44 8.10 31.35 54.57
N LYS A 45 7.46 30.76 55.60
CA LYS A 45 6.48 29.67 55.44
C LYS A 45 5.30 30.07 54.56
N VAL A 46 4.74 31.26 54.76
CA VAL A 46 3.64 31.77 53.94
C VAL A 46 4.08 31.93 52.47
N LEU A 47 5.24 32.55 52.22
CA LEU A 47 5.78 32.69 50.87
C LEU A 47 5.99 31.35 50.17
N ILE A 48 6.57 30.36 50.88
CA ILE A 48 6.76 29.00 50.37
C ILE A 48 5.41 28.35 50.04
N SER A 49 4.41 28.53 50.90
CA SER A 49 3.08 27.94 50.69
C SER A 49 2.38 28.51 49.45
N ILE A 50 2.48 29.82 49.24
CA ILE A 50 1.93 30.52 48.07
C ILE A 50 2.61 30.02 46.80
N GLU A 51 3.94 29.90 46.82
CA GLU A 51 4.67 29.49 45.63
C GLU A 51 4.41 28.01 45.29
N ARG A 52 4.32 27.15 46.30
CA ARG A 52 3.89 25.75 46.13
C ARG A 52 2.50 25.67 45.52
N GLN A 53 1.55 26.48 45.99
CA GLN A 53 0.20 26.50 45.45
C GLN A 53 0.19 26.88 43.96
N LYS A 54 0.97 27.90 43.58
CA LYS A 54 1.11 28.30 42.16
C LYS A 54 1.73 27.21 41.30
N VAL A 55 2.73 26.48 41.82
CA VAL A 55 3.35 25.36 41.09
C VAL A 55 2.33 24.26 40.86
N VAL A 56 1.57 23.87 41.89
CA VAL A 56 0.52 22.84 41.77
C VAL A 56 -0.56 23.26 40.77
N GLU A 57 -0.99 24.52 40.79
CA GLU A 57 -1.96 25.05 39.82
C GLU A 57 -1.42 24.94 38.39
N LYS A 58 -0.20 25.42 38.14
CA LYS A 58 0.47 25.34 36.82
C LYS A 58 0.73 23.92 36.36
N GLU A 59 1.10 23.01 37.25
CA GLU A 59 1.29 21.60 36.94
C GLU A 59 -0.05 20.96 36.54
N SER A 60 -1.14 21.28 37.25
CA SER A 60 -2.47 20.78 36.91
C SER A 60 -2.94 21.28 35.53
N GLU A 61 -2.66 22.54 35.19
CA GLU A 61 -2.95 23.09 33.86
C GLU A 61 -2.09 22.45 32.78
N THR A 62 -0.80 22.25 33.07
CA THR A 62 0.13 21.57 32.16
C THR A 62 -0.34 20.14 31.89
N GLN A 63 -0.73 19.39 32.92
CA GLN A 63 -1.25 18.03 32.78
C GLN A 63 -2.51 17.99 31.93
N LYS A 64 -3.46 18.93 32.13
CA LYS A 64 -4.67 19.02 31.29
C LYS A 64 -4.31 19.28 29.83
N LYS A 65 -3.41 20.22 29.54
CA LYS A 65 -2.95 20.52 28.17
C LYS A 65 -2.23 19.34 27.54
N MET A 66 -1.38 18.65 28.30
CA MET A 66 -0.71 17.44 27.83
C MET A 66 -1.71 16.35 27.47
N ALA A 67 -2.73 16.10 28.30
CA ALA A 67 -3.76 15.11 28.03
C ALA A 67 -4.58 15.44 26.77
N ILE A 68 -4.94 16.72 26.57
CA ILE A 68 -5.64 17.17 25.36
C ILE A 68 -4.75 16.94 24.12
N HIS A 69 -3.49 17.36 24.17
CA HIS A 69 -2.57 17.17 23.05
C HIS A 69 -2.27 15.69 22.76
N GLU A 70 -2.22 14.84 23.78
CA GLU A 70 -2.07 13.40 23.59
C GLU A 70 -3.31 12.79 22.92
N ALA A 71 -4.52 13.22 23.32
CA ALA A 71 -5.76 12.83 22.66
C ALA A 71 -5.80 13.32 21.19
N GLU A 72 -5.38 14.54 20.91
CA GLU A 72 -5.29 15.08 19.54
C GLU A 72 -4.26 14.32 18.70
N LYS A 73 -3.08 14.02 19.28
CA LYS A 73 -2.04 13.24 18.61
C LYS A 73 -2.52 11.83 18.26
N THR A 74 -3.20 11.16 19.19
CA THR A 74 -3.73 9.81 18.93
C THR A 74 -4.83 9.84 17.88
N ALA A 75 -5.73 10.83 17.90
CA ALA A 75 -6.76 11.02 16.87
C ALA A 75 -6.15 11.28 15.48
N THR A 76 -5.14 12.13 15.38
CA THR A 76 -4.45 12.43 14.11
C THR A 76 -3.72 11.21 13.56
N VAL A 77 -3.00 10.47 14.40
CA VAL A 77 -2.34 9.21 13.98
C VAL A 77 -3.37 8.18 13.52
N SER A 78 -4.50 8.04 14.21
CA SER A 78 -5.58 7.13 13.79
C SER A 78 -6.16 7.51 12.43
N ASN A 79 -6.31 8.81 12.15
CA ASN A 79 -6.79 9.29 10.85
C ASN A 79 -5.81 8.96 9.73
N ILE A 80 -4.51 9.19 9.94
CA ILE A 80 -3.46 8.86 8.96
C ILE A 80 -3.45 7.35 8.69
N LEU A 81 -3.52 6.52 9.73
CA LEU A 81 -3.56 5.06 9.57
C LEU A 81 -4.81 4.59 8.83
N ARG A 82 -5.96 5.21 9.09
CA ARG A 82 -7.21 4.92 8.37
C ARG A 82 -7.07 5.29 6.89
N GLU A 83 -6.53 6.46 6.58
CA GLU A 83 -6.32 6.92 5.21
C GLU A 83 -5.33 6.03 4.46
N GLN A 84 -4.22 5.65 5.09
CA GLN A 84 -3.27 4.70 4.52
C GLN A 84 -3.95 3.37 4.18
N LYS A 85 -4.72 2.79 5.11
CA LYS A 85 -5.46 1.55 4.87
C LYS A 85 -6.48 1.67 3.75
N LEU A 86 -7.18 2.80 3.64
CA LEU A 86 -8.11 3.04 2.52
C LEU A 86 -7.37 3.05 1.19
N LYS A 87 -6.27 3.80 1.09
CA LYS A 87 -5.43 3.85 -0.13
C LYS A 87 -4.87 2.48 -0.49
N GLU A 88 -4.41 1.70 0.49
CA GLU A 88 -3.95 0.32 0.27
C GLU A 88 -5.06 -0.57 -0.31
N LYS A 89 -6.29 -0.42 0.18
CA LYS A 89 -7.46 -1.16 -0.32
C LYS A 89 -7.89 -0.68 -1.71
N GLU A 90 -7.89 0.63 -1.96
CA GLU A 90 -8.18 1.22 -3.27
C GLU A 90 -7.18 0.73 -4.32
N ASN A 91 -5.88 0.81 -4.04
CA ASN A 91 -4.85 0.28 -4.92
C ASN A 91 -5.02 -1.23 -5.18
N ALA A 92 -5.40 -2.01 -4.16
CA ALA A 92 -5.66 -3.44 -4.33
C ALA A 92 -6.87 -3.71 -5.24
N MET A 93 -7.94 -2.92 -5.11
CA MET A 93 -9.10 -2.99 -6.00
C MET A 93 -8.73 -2.62 -7.44
N GLU A 94 -7.97 -1.54 -7.64
CA GLU A 94 -7.50 -1.11 -8.96
C GLU A 94 -6.61 -2.17 -9.63
N LEU A 95 -5.67 -2.76 -8.89
CA LEU A 95 -4.82 -3.85 -9.39
C LEU A 95 -5.66 -5.06 -9.81
N GLN A 96 -6.65 -5.44 -9.00
CA GLN A 96 -7.54 -6.56 -9.33
C GLN A 96 -8.39 -6.25 -10.56
N GLU A 97 -8.85 -5.00 -10.72
CA GLU A 97 -9.57 -4.58 -11.91
C GLU A 97 -8.69 -4.68 -13.15
N ILE A 98 -7.46 -4.19 -13.10
CA ILE A 98 -6.48 -4.30 -14.19
C ILE A 98 -6.23 -5.78 -14.52
N GLU A 99 -6.01 -6.64 -13.53
CA GLU A 99 -5.78 -8.07 -13.73
C GLU A 99 -6.98 -8.75 -14.39
N ASN A 100 -8.20 -8.44 -13.95
CA ASN A 100 -9.43 -8.95 -14.57
C ASN A 100 -9.55 -8.50 -16.03
N GLN A 101 -9.28 -7.23 -16.32
CA GLN A 101 -9.30 -6.71 -17.69
C GLN A 101 -8.25 -7.39 -18.56
N MET A 102 -7.03 -7.56 -18.06
CA MET A 102 -5.96 -8.28 -18.75
C MET A 102 -6.35 -9.74 -19.02
N PHE A 103 -6.96 -10.42 -18.04
CA PHE A 103 -7.39 -11.79 -18.18
C PHE A 103 -8.47 -11.95 -19.25
N ILE A 104 -9.50 -11.07 -19.24
CA ILE A 104 -10.55 -11.06 -20.25
C ILE A 104 -9.97 -10.80 -21.64
N ALA A 105 -9.11 -9.78 -21.77
CA ALA A 105 -8.47 -9.44 -23.03
C ALA A 105 -7.64 -10.63 -23.56
N HIS A 106 -6.85 -11.26 -22.71
CA HIS A 106 -6.04 -12.42 -23.07
C HIS A 106 -6.90 -13.61 -23.51
N LYS A 107 -7.95 -13.94 -22.75
CA LYS A 107 -8.87 -15.03 -23.11
C LYS A 107 -9.60 -14.77 -24.42
N LYS A 108 -10.00 -13.52 -24.66
CA LYS A 108 -10.60 -13.10 -25.93
C LYS A 108 -9.62 -13.27 -27.09
N CYS A 109 -8.38 -12.79 -26.95
CA CYS A 109 -7.37 -12.94 -27.98
C CYS A 109 -7.09 -14.41 -28.33
N LEU A 110 -7.03 -15.30 -27.33
CA LEU A 110 -6.88 -16.74 -27.57
C LEU A 110 -8.09 -17.31 -28.32
N ALA A 111 -9.31 -17.02 -27.87
CA ALA A 111 -10.51 -17.49 -28.54
C ALA A 111 -10.62 -16.97 -29.98
N ASP A 112 -10.27 -15.70 -30.22
CA ASP A 112 -10.27 -15.09 -31.55
C ASP A 112 -9.19 -15.74 -32.46
N ALA A 113 -8.02 -16.08 -31.92
CA ALA A 113 -6.96 -16.78 -32.65
C ALA A 113 -7.35 -18.23 -33.00
N ASP A 114 -7.94 -18.96 -32.06
CA ASP A 114 -8.46 -20.31 -32.28
C ASP A 114 -9.60 -20.30 -33.31
N PHE A 115 -10.50 -19.31 -33.24
CA PHE A 115 -11.55 -19.13 -34.22
C PHE A 115 -10.99 -18.83 -35.61
N TYR A 116 -10.02 -17.91 -35.72
CA TYR A 116 -9.41 -17.53 -37.00
C TYR A 116 -8.65 -18.70 -37.63
N SER A 117 -7.88 -19.45 -36.84
CA SER A 117 -7.16 -20.64 -37.33
C SER A 117 -8.13 -21.71 -37.82
N ALA A 118 -9.15 -22.07 -37.03
CA ALA A 118 -10.17 -23.04 -37.44
C ALA A 118 -10.93 -22.60 -38.70
N MET A 119 -11.26 -21.30 -38.83
CA MET A 119 -11.91 -20.75 -40.01
C MET A 119 -10.99 -20.89 -41.25
N LYS A 120 -9.71 -20.56 -41.13
CA LYS A 120 -8.74 -20.69 -42.22
C LYS A 120 -8.44 -22.13 -42.59
N GLU A 121 -8.40 -23.04 -41.62
CA GLU A 121 -8.29 -24.47 -41.88
C GLU A 121 -9.52 -24.99 -42.62
N ALA A 122 -10.74 -24.60 -42.21
CA ALA A 122 -11.96 -24.98 -42.90
C ALA A 122 -12.00 -24.43 -44.35
N GLU A 123 -11.59 -23.18 -44.57
CA GLU A 123 -11.43 -22.61 -45.92
C GLU A 123 -10.39 -23.37 -46.75
N ALA A 124 -9.22 -23.66 -46.18
CA ALA A 124 -8.18 -24.43 -46.86
C ALA A 124 -8.64 -25.85 -47.17
N ASN A 125 -9.38 -26.50 -46.26
CA ASN A 125 -9.92 -27.84 -46.45
C ASN A 125 -10.97 -27.87 -47.56
N LYS A 126 -11.80 -26.82 -47.70
CA LYS A 126 -12.73 -26.67 -48.83
C LYS A 126 -11.97 -26.62 -50.17
N ILE A 127 -10.84 -25.91 -50.22
CA ILE A 127 -10.02 -25.80 -51.44
C ILE A 127 -9.28 -27.11 -51.74
N LYS A 128 -8.79 -27.79 -50.69
CA LYS A 128 -8.10 -29.09 -50.80
C LYS A 128 -9.04 -30.26 -51.13
N LEU A 129 -10.36 -30.07 -51.07
CA LEU A 129 -11.36 -31.09 -51.36
C LEU A 129 -11.50 -31.31 -52.89
N THR A 130 -10.40 -31.62 -53.56
CA THR A 130 -10.38 -32.08 -54.95
C THR A 130 -10.06 -33.57 -54.98
N PRO A 131 -10.69 -34.34 -55.88
CA PRO A 131 -10.51 -35.79 -55.93
C PRO A 131 -9.03 -36.18 -56.15
N GLU A 132 -8.35 -35.45 -57.04
CA GLU A 132 -6.93 -35.67 -57.35
C GLU A 132 -6.00 -35.47 -56.14
N PHE A 133 -6.26 -34.45 -55.32
CA PHE A 133 -5.43 -34.18 -54.14
C PHE A 133 -5.64 -35.23 -53.03
N LEU A 134 -6.87 -35.71 -52.86
CA LEU A 134 -7.20 -36.77 -51.90
C LEU A 134 -6.53 -38.09 -52.30
N GLU A 135 -6.53 -38.45 -53.58
CA GLU A 135 -5.83 -39.64 -54.08
C GLU A 135 -4.32 -39.55 -53.85
N LEU A 136 -3.69 -38.41 -54.19
CA LEU A 136 -2.27 -38.19 -53.92
C LEU A 136 -1.93 -38.32 -52.44
N LYS A 137 -2.73 -37.69 -51.56
CA LYS A 137 -2.53 -37.77 -50.11
C LYS A 137 -2.74 -39.17 -49.56
N PHE A 138 -3.69 -39.91 -50.12
CA PHE A 138 -3.94 -41.30 -49.74
C PHE A 138 -2.76 -42.20 -50.11
N ILE A 139 -2.25 -42.11 -51.34
CA ILE A 139 -1.08 -42.87 -51.79
C ILE A 139 0.14 -42.53 -50.93
N GLU A 140 0.36 -41.25 -50.64
CA GLU A 140 1.46 -40.78 -49.78
C GLU A 140 1.33 -41.33 -48.34
N ALA A 141 0.13 -41.34 -47.78
CA ALA A 141 -0.14 -41.90 -46.45
C ALA A 141 0.05 -43.42 -46.40
N ILE A 142 -0.36 -44.15 -47.45
CA ILE A 142 -0.06 -45.58 -47.58
C ILE A 142 1.44 -45.78 -47.63
N ALA A 143 2.15 -45.11 -48.54
CA ALA A 143 3.59 -45.28 -48.72
C ALA A 143 4.38 -45.04 -47.43
N ASN A 144 4.02 -44.02 -46.65
CA ASN A 144 4.70 -43.69 -45.39
C ASN A 144 4.37 -44.66 -44.24
N ASN A 145 3.15 -45.18 -44.17
CA ASN A 145 2.74 -46.08 -43.08
C ASN A 145 3.01 -47.56 -43.39
N THR A 146 3.16 -47.95 -44.66
CA THR A 146 3.43 -49.34 -45.02
C THR A 146 4.91 -49.67 -44.90
N LYS A 147 5.25 -50.57 -43.95
CA LYS A 147 6.51 -51.31 -44.02
C LYS A 147 6.42 -52.30 -45.18
N ILE A 148 7.10 -51.99 -46.28
CA ILE A 148 7.10 -52.87 -47.46
C ILE A 148 7.87 -54.15 -47.11
N PHE A 149 7.14 -55.26 -46.94
CA PHE A 149 7.73 -56.59 -46.79
C PHE A 149 7.88 -57.23 -48.17
N PHE A 150 9.12 -57.37 -48.64
CA PHE A 150 9.44 -58.02 -49.91
C PHE A 150 9.47 -59.55 -49.73
N GLY A 151 8.44 -60.25 -50.20
CA GLY A 151 8.33 -61.72 -50.16
C GLY A 151 7.23 -62.24 -51.08
N HIS A 152 7.29 -63.53 -51.45
CA HIS A 152 6.51 -64.15 -52.54
C HIS A 152 4.97 -64.17 -52.36
N LYS A 153 4.43 -63.65 -51.26
CA LYS A 153 3.00 -63.43 -51.01
C LYS A 153 2.80 -62.02 -50.45
N VAL A 154 2.47 -61.08 -51.32
CA VAL A 154 2.05 -59.72 -50.92
C VAL A 154 0.62 -59.81 -50.36
N PRO A 155 0.32 -59.25 -49.17
CA PRO A 155 -1.04 -59.21 -48.66
C PRO A 155 -1.95 -58.33 -49.55
N ASP A 156 -3.13 -58.82 -49.93
CA ASP A 156 -4.15 -58.13 -50.77
C ASP A 156 -4.71 -56.81 -50.18
N MET A 157 -4.19 -56.37 -49.03
CA MET A 157 -4.66 -55.22 -48.26
C MET A 157 -4.56 -53.88 -49.01
N VAL A 158 -3.64 -53.76 -49.98
CA VAL A 158 -3.43 -52.54 -50.79
C VAL A 158 -4.42 -52.45 -51.96
N LEU A 159 -4.84 -53.58 -52.51
CA LEU A 159 -5.78 -53.65 -53.65
C LEU A 159 -7.24 -53.48 -53.18
N ASP A 160 -7.59 -54.06 -52.03
CA ASP A 160 -8.95 -54.02 -51.47
C ASP A 160 -9.38 -52.59 -51.03
N GLN A 161 -8.42 -51.80 -50.53
CA GLN A 161 -8.69 -50.40 -50.14
C GLN A 161 -8.99 -49.49 -51.33
N ARG A 162 -8.40 -49.73 -52.50
CA ARG A 162 -8.66 -48.93 -53.72
C ARG A 162 -10.07 -49.18 -54.28
N LEU A 163 -10.60 -50.39 -54.12
CA LEU A 163 -11.97 -50.76 -54.50
C LEU A 163 -13.01 -50.15 -53.55
N LEU A 164 -12.76 -50.15 -52.24
CA LEU A 164 -13.64 -49.52 -51.25
C LEU A 164 -13.72 -48.00 -51.42
N VAL A 165 -12.59 -47.35 -51.73
CA VAL A 165 -12.53 -45.89 -51.91
C VAL A 165 -13.09 -45.47 -53.27
N GLY A 166 -12.90 -46.25 -54.35
CA GLY A 166 -13.53 -45.99 -55.64
C GLY A 166 -15.05 -45.93 -55.55
N ASN A 167 -15.66 -46.90 -54.88
CA ASN A 167 -17.11 -46.93 -54.64
C ASN A 167 -17.57 -45.79 -53.69
N PHE A 168 -16.72 -45.35 -52.76
CA PHE A 168 -17.05 -44.26 -51.83
C PHE A 168 -16.98 -42.88 -52.52
N LEU A 169 -15.95 -42.64 -53.33
CA LEU A 169 -15.78 -41.40 -54.09
C LEU A 169 -16.88 -41.25 -55.17
N GLU A 170 -17.28 -42.33 -55.84
CA GLU A 170 -18.43 -42.33 -56.75
C GLU A 170 -19.75 -41.97 -56.02
N ASN A 171 -20.02 -42.54 -54.84
CA ASN A 171 -21.23 -42.22 -54.07
C ASN A 171 -21.25 -40.77 -53.54
N VAL A 172 -20.12 -40.25 -53.07
CA VAL A 172 -20.02 -38.86 -52.56
C VAL A 172 -20.18 -37.85 -53.70
N SER A 173 -19.63 -38.13 -54.89
CA SER A 173 -19.81 -37.27 -56.07
C SER A 173 -21.27 -37.18 -56.54
N GLN A 174 -22.05 -38.27 -56.40
CA GLN A 174 -23.49 -38.30 -56.67
C GLN A 174 -24.31 -37.50 -55.64
N GLN A 175 -23.96 -37.55 -54.35
CA GLN A 175 -24.64 -36.77 -53.30
C GLN A 175 -24.39 -35.25 -53.40
N VAL A 176 -23.15 -34.83 -53.69
CA VAL A 176 -22.79 -33.40 -53.83
C VAL A 176 -23.46 -32.76 -55.05
N HIS A 177 -23.74 -33.54 -56.11
CA HIS A 177 -24.53 -33.08 -57.26
C HIS A 177 -26.03 -32.96 -56.94
N GLY A 178 -26.59 -33.87 -56.14
CA GLY A 178 -27.99 -33.81 -55.69
C GLY A 178 -28.29 -32.63 -54.76
N GLU A 179 -27.40 -32.32 -53.81
CA GLU A 179 -27.58 -31.17 -52.90
C GLU A 179 -27.42 -29.80 -53.58
N ARG A 180 -26.67 -29.72 -54.69
CA ARG A 180 -26.57 -28.50 -55.51
C ARG A 180 -27.85 -28.20 -56.30
N GLN A 181 -28.60 -29.22 -56.72
CA GLN A 181 -29.87 -29.06 -57.43
C GLN A 181 -31.01 -28.65 -56.49
N MET A 182 -31.05 -29.17 -55.26
CA MET A 182 -32.09 -28.80 -54.29
C MET A 182 -31.96 -27.35 -53.79
N LYS A 183 -30.74 -26.81 -53.67
CA LYS A 183 -30.51 -25.41 -53.25
C LYS A 183 -30.77 -24.36 -54.34
N SER A 184 -30.86 -24.76 -55.62
CA SER A 184 -31.23 -23.84 -56.71
C SER A 184 -32.74 -23.68 -56.86
N ASP A 185 -33.53 -24.68 -56.47
CA ASP A 185 -34.99 -24.66 -56.64
C ASP A 185 -35.73 -23.95 -55.49
N ASP A 186 -35.11 -23.81 -54.30
CA ASP A 186 -35.67 -23.11 -53.13
C ASP A 186 -35.47 -21.57 -53.15
N ASN A 187 -34.79 -21.01 -54.17
CA ASN A 187 -34.48 -19.57 -54.30
C ASN A 187 -35.12 -18.91 -55.54
N ALA A 188 -36.17 -19.51 -56.11
CA ALA A 188 -36.97 -18.96 -57.21
C ALA A 188 -38.38 -18.54 -56.77
#